data_AF-A0A497DVA3-F1
#
_entry.id   AF-A0A497DVA3-F1
#
_cell.length_a   1.000
_cell.length_b   1.000
_cell.length_c   1.000
_cell.angle_alpha   90.00
_cell.angle_beta   90.00
_cell.angle_gamma   90.00
#
_symmetry.space_group_name_H-M   'P 1'
#
loop_
_entity.id
_entity.type
_entity.pdbx_description
1 polymer ?
#
loop_
_entity_poly.entity_id
_entity_poly.type
_entity_poly.pdbx_seq_one_letter_code
_entity_poly.pdbx_strand_id
1 'polypeptide(L)' 'MKIGIIICARYQDCGGGKCFRAMRERVGGFARYPADEPLEIVGYSYCGGCPGGNVEYVPA' A
#
# COMPACT_ATOMS: atom_id res chain seq x y z
N MET A 1 0.08 15.29 6.88
CA MET A 1 -0.34 14.60 5.64
C MET A 1 -0.89 13.22 5.94
N LYS A 2 -1.97 12.82 5.27
CA LYS A 2 -2.67 11.54 5.49
C LYS A 2 -2.62 10.71 4.21
N ILE A 3 -2.36 9.41 4.33
CA ILE A 3 -2.24 8.48 3.21
C ILE A 3 -3.12 7.26 3.44
N GLY A 4 -3.83 6.83 2.41
CA GLY A 4 -4.43 5.50 2.32
C GLY A 4 -3.56 4.56 1.50
N ILE A 5 -3.42 3.32 1.95
CA ILE A 5 -2.77 2.25 1.19
C ILE A 5 -3.87 1.33 0.65
N ILE A 6 -3.90 1.18 -0.67
CA ILE A 6 -4.74 0.20 -1.37
C ILE A 6 -3.81 -0.82 -2.01
N ILE A 7 -3.91 -2.07 -1.57
CA ILE A 7 -3.17 -3.19 -2.16
C ILE A 7 -4.05 -3.99 -3.13
N CYS A 8 -3.44 -4.88 -3.91
CA CYS A 8 -4.19 -5.87 -4.67
C CYS A 8 -4.91 -6.82 -3.71
N ALA A 9 -6.17 -7.14 -4.00
CA ALA A 9 -6.95 -8.13 -3.25
C ALA A 9 -6.31 -9.53 -3.23
N ARG A 10 -5.43 -9.83 -4.18
CA ARG A 10 -4.60 -11.05 -4.16
C ARG A 10 -3.81 -11.19 -2.85
N TYR A 11 -3.36 -10.07 -2.29
CA TYR A 11 -2.57 -10.01 -1.07
C TYR A 11 -3.41 -9.50 0.11
N GLN A 12 -4.73 -9.71 0.10
CA GLN A 12 -5.63 -9.24 1.17
C GLN A 12 -5.27 -9.76 2.57
N ASP A 13 -4.54 -10.86 2.64
CA ASP A 13 -3.98 -11.45 3.86
C ASP A 13 -2.72 -10.71 4.38
N CYS A 14 -2.14 -9.83 3.57
CA CYS A 14 -1.04 -8.97 3.97
C CYS A 14 -1.52 -7.89 4.94
N GLY A 15 -1.23 -8.05 6.24
CA GLY A 15 -1.58 -7.07 7.28
C GLY A 15 -0.80 -5.73 7.24
N GLY A 16 0.03 -5.48 6.23
CA GLY A 16 0.67 -4.18 6.02
C GLY A 16 1.84 -3.82 6.95
N GLY A 17 2.25 -4.72 7.85
CA GLY A 17 3.26 -4.42 8.90
C GLY A 17 4.57 -3.79 8.38
N LYS A 18 5.09 -4.28 7.24
CA LYS A 18 6.28 -3.69 6.59
C LYS A 18 6.03 -2.25 6.12
N CYS A 19 4.84 -1.94 5.62
CA CYS A 19 4.47 -0.59 5.19
C CYS A 19 4.36 0.38 6.37
N PHE A 20 3.73 -0.05 7.48
CA PHE A 20 3.65 0.77 8.70
C PHE A 20 5.03 1.07 9.30
N ARG A 21 5.91 0.06 9.34
CA ARG A 21 7.30 0.24 9.74
C ARG A 21 8.03 1.21 8.80
N ALA A 22 7.91 1.01 7.49
CA ALA A 22 8.57 1.84 6.49
C ALA A 22 8.11 3.31 6.54
N MET A 23 6.83 3.56 6.83
CA MET A 23 6.33 4.93 7.06
C MET A 23 6.98 5.56 8.29
N ARG A 24 7.04 4.83 9.42
CA ARG A 24 7.69 5.30 10.66
C ARG A 24 9.18 5.59 10.46
N GLU A 25 9.87 4.74 9.71
CA GLU A 25 11.31 4.88 9.43
C GLU A 25 11.59 5.81 8.24
N ARG A 26 10.56 6.31 7.54
CA ARG A 26 10.69 7.17 6.34
C ARG A 26 11.55 6.57 5.23
N VAL A 27 11.35 5.29 4.94
CA VAL A 27 12.11 4.57 3.90
C VAL A 27 11.24 4.13 2.72
N GLY A 28 11.88 3.77 1.61
CA GLY A 28 11.21 3.32 0.39
C GLY A 28 10.29 4.40 -0.18
N GLY A 29 9.06 4.04 -0.52
CA GLY A 29 8.08 4.98 -1.09
C GLY A 29 7.70 6.16 -0.17
N PHE A 30 8.03 6.11 1.13
CA PHE A 30 7.78 7.18 2.07
C PHE A 30 8.93 8.21 2.17
N ALA A 31 10.11 7.91 1.61
CA ALA A 31 11.26 8.83 1.63
C ALA A 31 11.02 10.12 0.83
N ARG A 32 10.03 10.12 -0.07
CA ARG A 32 9.65 11.29 -0.87
C ARG A 32 8.96 12.39 -0.07
N TYR A 33 8.52 12.09 1.16
CA TYR A 33 7.78 13.03 1.99
C TYR A 33 8.72 13.66 3.03
N PRO A 34 8.62 14.98 3.27
CA PRO A 34 9.46 15.68 4.25
C PRO A 34 9.40 15.04 5.63
N ALA A 35 10.55 14.92 6.30
CA ALA A 35 10.67 14.25 7.59
C ALA A 35 10.13 15.10 8.75
N ASP A 36 10.13 16.42 8.58
CA ASP A 36 9.65 17.44 9.51
C ASP A 36 8.12 17.61 9.49
N GLU A 37 7.44 17.09 8.46
CA GLU A 37 5.98 17.10 8.39
C GLU A 37 5.36 15.81 8.91
N PRO A 38 4.26 15.85 9.68
CA PRO A 38 3.59 14.65 10.16
C PRO A 38 3.02 13.81 9.00
N LEU A 39 3.27 12.50 9.03
CA LEU A 39 2.79 11.53 8.05
C LEU A 39 2.07 10.37 8.75
N GLU A 40 0.86 10.08 8.30
CA GLU A 40 -0.01 9.08 8.91
C GLU A 40 -0.66 8.20 7.83
N ILE A 41 -0.61 6.87 8.02
CA ILE A 41 -1.46 5.93 7.27
C ILE A 41 -2.80 5.87 7.99
N VAL A 42 -3.84 6.37 7.33
CA VAL A 42 -5.21 6.45 7.88
C VAL A 42 -6.11 5.32 7.39
N GLY A 43 -5.63 4.52 6.44
CA GLY A 43 -6.37 3.38 5.91
C GLY A 43 -5.44 2.41 5.23
N TYR A 44 -5.68 1.12 5.46
CA TYR A 44 -5.02 0.03 4.78
C TYR A 44 -6.11 -0.95 4.35
N SER A 45 -6.30 -1.08 3.04
CA SER A 45 -7.33 -1.95 2.47
C SER A 45 -6.84 -2.50 1.12
N TYR A 46 -7.67 -3.30 0.48
CA TYR A 46 -7.41 -3.85 -0.85
C TYR A 46 -8.48 -3.39 -1.85
N CYS A 47 -8.19 -3.52 -3.15
CA CYS A 47 -9.02 -2.99 -4.23
C CYS A 47 -10.40 -3.66 -4.42
N GLY A 48 -10.83 -4.57 -3.55
CA GLY A 48 -12.08 -5.33 -3.67
C GLY A 48 -12.06 -6.49 -4.67
N GLY A 49 -10.96 -6.67 -5.41
CA GLY A 49 -10.82 -7.70 -6.44
C GLY A 49 -10.94 -7.12 -7.84
N CYS A 50 -10.15 -7.65 -8.79
CA CYS A 50 -10.22 -7.23 -10.18
C CYS A 50 -11.31 -8.04 -10.90
N PRO A 51 -12.27 -7.41 -11.60
CA PRO A 51 -13.27 -8.15 -12.38
C PRO A 51 -12.68 -8.91 -13.57
N GLY A 52 -11.49 -8.51 -14.05
CA GLY A 52 -10.90 -8.98 -15.31
C GLY A 52 -9.99 -10.19 -15.23
N GLY A 53 -9.96 -10.93 -14.12
CA GLY A 53 -8.94 -11.94 -13.90
C GLY A 53 -7.54 -11.32 -13.73
N ASN A 54 -6.57 -12.13 -13.31
CA ASN A 54 -5.21 -11.63 -13.10
C ASN A 54 -4.54 -11.35 -14.45
N VAL A 55 -3.79 -10.25 -14.57
CA VAL A 55 -3.09 -9.90 -15.82
C VAL A 55 -2.12 -11.00 -16.26
N GLU A 56 -1.58 -11.73 -15.28
CA GLU A 56 -0.70 -12.88 -15.48
C GLU A 56 -1.42 -14.10 -16.09
N TYR A 57 -2.76 -14.11 -16.09
CA TYR A 57 -3.59 -15.14 -16.71
C TYR A 57 -4.27 -14.68 -17.99
N VAL A 58 -4.02 -13.45 -18.45
CA VAL A 58 -4.50 -12.98 -19.74
C VAL A 58 -3.58 -13.58 -20.82
N PRO A 59 -4.09 -14.42 -21.73
CA PRO A 59 -3.29 -14.94 -22.85
C PRO A 59 -2.74 -13.77 -23.67
N ALA A 60 -1.53 -13.93 -24.21
CA ALA A 60 -0.91 -12.96 -25.10
C ALA A 60 -1.68 -12.81 -26.42
#